data_AF-A0A951QFQ2-F1
#
_entry.id   AF-A0A951QFQ2-F1
#
_cell.length_a   1.000
_cell.length_b   1.000
_cell.length_c   1.000
_cell.angle_alpha   90.00
_cell.angle_beta   90.00
_cell.angle_gamma   90.00
#
_symmetry.space_group_name_H-M   'P 1'
#
loop_
_entity.id
_entity.type
_entity.pdbx_description
1 polymer ?
#
loop_
_entity_poly.entity_id
_entity_poly.type
_entity_poly.pdbx_seq_one_letter_code
_entity_poly.pdbx_strand_id
1 'polypeptide(L)'
;MSQPRLYNTQAAPQRRSLLPAAQPQRPIPMDAKLYSIKEASHLLTERYGEGYSESAIRQLIASADWIEGVHWADRRRKGGKYRRPKVYLEAVQRWQVARVSDRP
;
A
#
# COMPACT_ATOMS: atom_id res chain seq x y z
N MET A 1 -37.68 -53.40 18.25
CA MET A 1 -37.70 -51.99 18.69
C MET A 1 -36.28 -51.45 18.54
N SER A 2 -36.00 -50.74 17.45
CA SER A 2 -34.65 -50.32 17.06
C SER A 2 -34.53 -48.80 17.25
N GLN A 3 -33.58 -48.35 18.06
CA GLN A 3 -33.22 -46.93 18.17
C GLN A 3 -32.12 -46.60 17.13
N PRO A 4 -32.24 -45.52 16.35
CA PRO A 4 -31.14 -45.06 15.51
C PRO A 4 -30.11 -44.25 16.32
N ARG A 5 -28.84 -44.66 16.22
CA ARG A 5 -27.65 -43.93 16.70
C ARG A 5 -27.56 -42.58 15.96
N LEU A 6 -27.60 -41.48 16.71
CA LEU A 6 -27.23 -40.16 16.21
C LEU A 6 -25.70 -40.05 16.18
N TYR A 7 -25.12 -40.03 14.99
CA TYR A 7 -23.73 -39.63 14.78
C TYR A 7 -23.65 -38.11 14.90
N ASN A 8 -23.10 -37.61 16.01
CA ASN A 8 -22.75 -36.21 16.15
C ASN A 8 -21.40 -35.99 15.43
N THR A 9 -21.48 -35.65 14.15
CA THR A 9 -20.32 -35.32 13.31
C THR A 9 -19.61 -34.08 13.86
N GLN A 10 -18.32 -34.23 14.16
CA GLN A 10 -17.42 -33.16 14.57
C GLN A 10 -17.47 -32.00 13.58
N ALA A 11 -17.97 -30.85 14.02
CA ALA A 11 -17.78 -29.60 13.30
C ALA A 11 -16.30 -29.22 13.42
N ALA A 12 -15.56 -29.38 12.32
CA ALA A 12 -14.20 -28.89 12.19
C ALA A 12 -14.15 -27.38 12.53
N PRO A 13 -13.12 -26.90 13.25
CA PRO A 13 -12.94 -25.47 13.41
C PRO A 13 -12.63 -24.89 12.04
N GLN A 14 -13.60 -24.20 11.46
CA GLN A 14 -13.42 -23.30 10.33
C GLN A 14 -12.37 -22.27 10.75
N ARG A 15 -11.09 -22.56 10.50
CA ARG A 15 -10.04 -21.56 10.50
C ARG A 15 -10.35 -20.63 9.34
N ARG A 16 -11.23 -19.67 9.61
CA ARG A 16 -11.42 -18.48 8.80
C ARG A 16 -10.04 -17.83 8.74
N SER A 17 -9.33 -18.07 7.65
CA SER A 17 -8.15 -17.30 7.29
C SER A 17 -8.60 -15.85 7.20
N LEU A 18 -8.45 -15.12 8.31
CA LEU A 18 -8.53 -13.67 8.32
C LEU A 18 -7.26 -13.19 7.62
N LEU A 19 -7.23 -13.32 6.29
CA LEU A 19 -6.33 -12.54 5.46
C LEU A 19 -6.50 -11.09 5.93
N PRO A 20 -5.43 -10.37 6.33
CA PRO A 20 -5.57 -8.96 6.61
C PRO A 20 -6.11 -8.32 5.34
N ALA A 21 -7.33 -7.78 5.43
CA ALA A 21 -8.01 -7.17 4.31
C ALA A 21 -7.04 -6.14 3.70
N ALA A 22 -6.68 -6.33 2.43
CA ALA A 22 -5.90 -5.37 1.67
C ALA A 22 -6.50 -3.98 1.94
N GLN A 23 -5.78 -3.12 2.66
CA GLN A 23 -6.32 -1.85 3.08
C GLN A 23 -6.87 -1.14 1.84
N PRO A 24 -8.12 -0.63 1.87
CA PRO A 24 -8.72 -0.04 0.68
C PRO A 24 -7.81 1.11 0.23
N GLN A 25 -7.27 0.99 -0.98
CA GLN A 25 -6.44 2.03 -1.58
C GLN A 25 -7.30 3.27 -1.76
N ARG A 26 -7.06 4.30 -0.96
CA ARG A 26 -7.83 5.54 -0.99
C ARG A 26 -7.22 6.49 -2.01
N PRO A 27 -8.05 7.17 -2.83
CA PRO A 27 -7.54 8.20 -3.72
C PRO A 27 -6.91 9.34 -2.91
N ILE A 28 -5.92 10.00 -3.50
CA ILE A 28 -5.28 11.18 -2.94
C ILE A 28 -6.35 12.28 -2.74
N PRO A 29 -6.53 12.80 -1.51
CA PRO A 29 -7.43 13.93 -1.25
C PRO A 29 -7.07 15.17 -2.09
N MET A 30 -8.04 15.99 -2.46
CA MET A 30 -7.79 17.17 -3.31
C MET A 30 -6.89 18.21 -2.63
N ASP A 31 -6.97 18.31 -1.32
CA ASP A 31 -6.19 19.17 -0.42
C ASP A 31 -4.91 18.49 0.11
N ALA A 32 -4.62 17.26 -0.34
CA ALA A 32 -3.46 16.52 0.13
C ALA A 32 -2.15 17.24 -0.20
N LYS A 33 -1.25 17.26 0.79
CA LYS A 33 0.11 17.76 0.59
C LYS A 33 0.92 16.73 -0.18
N LEU A 34 1.42 17.16 -1.35
CA LEU A 34 2.23 16.33 -2.24
C LEU A 34 3.68 16.81 -2.27
N TYR A 35 4.60 15.87 -2.26
CA TYR A 35 6.04 16.12 -2.13
C TYR A 35 6.77 15.77 -3.42
N SER A 36 7.84 16.49 -3.75
CA SER A 36 8.76 16.03 -4.81
C SER A 36 9.42 14.70 -4.43
N ILE A 37 9.95 13.97 -5.41
CA ILE A 37 10.74 12.75 -5.15
C ILE A 37 11.88 13.03 -4.17
N LYS A 38 12.58 14.16 -4.33
CA LYS A 38 13.69 14.55 -3.45
C LYS A 38 13.22 14.75 -1.99
N GLU A 39 12.14 15.52 -1.80
CA GLU A 39 11.57 15.73 -0.45
C GLU A 39 11.04 14.43 0.14
N ALA A 40 10.34 13.62 -0.66
CA ALA A 40 9.81 12.34 -0.21
C ALA A 40 10.92 11.37 0.17
N SER A 41 12.02 11.32 -0.61
CA SER A 41 13.19 10.51 -0.31
C SER A 41 13.78 10.85 1.05
N HIS A 42 13.98 12.15 1.31
CA HIS A 42 14.50 12.61 2.59
C HIS A 42 13.56 12.23 3.75
N LEU A 43 12.27 12.59 3.65
CA LEU A 43 11.30 12.35 4.73
C LEU A 43 11.03 10.86 5.00
N LEU A 44 11.02 10.02 3.96
CA LEU A 44 10.84 8.58 4.12
C LEU A 44 12.10 7.93 4.68
N THR A 45 13.29 8.40 4.27
CA THR A 45 14.55 7.88 4.80
C THR A 45 14.72 8.23 6.28
N GLU A 46 14.35 9.44 6.69
CA GLU A 46 14.35 9.83 8.10
C GLU A 46 13.38 8.99 8.94
N ARG A 47 12.22 8.62 8.37
CA ARG A 47 11.16 7.91 9.10
C ARG A 47 11.36 6.40 9.17
N TYR A 48 11.85 5.78 8.11
CA TYR A 48 11.92 4.32 7.96
C TYR A 48 13.35 3.78 7.82
N GLY A 49 14.35 4.65 7.75
CA GLY A 49 15.73 4.29 7.46
C GLY A 49 15.97 4.09 5.96
N GLU A 50 16.91 3.22 5.61
CA GLU A 50 17.34 3.01 4.23
C GLU A 50 16.24 2.44 3.32
N GLY A 51 16.44 2.53 2.00
CA GLY A 51 15.52 1.94 1.00
C GLY A 51 14.58 2.94 0.31
N TYR A 52 14.64 4.23 0.66
CA TYR A 52 13.83 5.29 0.05
C TYR A 52 14.65 6.35 -0.68
N SER A 53 15.75 5.95 -1.34
CA SER A 53 16.50 6.84 -2.22
C SER A 53 15.62 7.36 -3.38
N GLU A 54 15.99 8.48 -4.01
CA GLU A 54 15.26 8.99 -5.17
C GLU A 54 15.12 7.93 -6.29
N SER A 55 16.17 7.14 -6.50
CA SER A 55 16.17 6.03 -7.46
C SER A 55 15.20 4.92 -7.06
N ALA A 56 15.17 4.54 -5.78
CA ALA A 56 14.24 3.52 -5.28
C ALA A 56 12.78 3.98 -5.43
N ILE A 57 12.48 5.25 -5.12
CA ILE A 57 11.14 5.82 -5.33
C ILE A 57 10.75 5.77 -6.80
N ARG A 58 11.66 6.14 -7.71
CA ARG A 58 11.40 6.05 -9.16
C ARG A 58 11.16 4.60 -9.61
N GLN A 59 11.89 3.65 -9.04
CA GLN A 59 11.68 2.22 -9.32
C GLN A 59 10.31 1.75 -8.84
N LEU A 60 9.88 2.11 -7.63
CA LEU A 60 8.55 1.77 -7.10
C LEU A 60 7.40 2.34 -7.95
N ILE A 61 7.60 3.54 -8.51
CA ILE A 61 6.65 4.11 -9.48
C ILE A 61 6.68 3.34 -10.80
N ALA A 62 7.88 2.98 -11.29
CA ALA A 62 8.05 2.28 -12.56
C ALA A 62 7.57 0.81 -12.50
N SER A 63 7.71 0.14 -11.36
CA SER A 63 7.25 -1.24 -11.12
C SER A 63 5.75 -1.35 -10.89
N ALA A 64 5.03 -0.23 -10.85
CA ALA A 64 3.62 -0.13 -10.48
C ALA A 64 3.28 -0.57 -9.05
N ASP A 65 4.28 -0.77 -8.17
CA ASP A 65 4.06 -0.95 -6.73
C ASP A 65 3.39 0.29 -6.13
N TRP A 66 3.76 1.47 -6.63
CA TRP A 66 3.12 2.73 -6.29
C TRP A 66 2.17 3.19 -7.38
N ILE A 67 0.88 3.14 -7.05
CA ILE A 67 -0.22 3.44 -7.97
C ILE A 67 -0.45 4.95 -8.10
N GLU A 68 -0.58 5.43 -9.34
CA GLU A 68 -0.93 6.82 -9.63
C GLU A 68 -2.35 7.14 -9.16
N GLY A 69 -2.56 8.32 -8.57
CA GLY A 69 -3.81 8.72 -7.93
C GLY A 69 -3.99 8.16 -6.51
N VAL A 70 -3.10 7.28 -6.05
CA VAL A 70 -3.10 6.71 -4.67
C VAL A 70 -1.83 7.10 -3.93
N HIS A 71 -0.66 6.70 -4.44
CA HIS A 71 0.63 6.93 -3.79
C HIS A 71 1.35 8.15 -4.36
N TRP A 72 1.09 8.48 -5.62
CA TRP A 72 1.68 9.62 -6.30
C TRP A 72 0.73 10.16 -7.36
N ALA A 73 0.98 11.38 -7.83
CA ALA A 73 0.26 11.99 -8.94
C ALA A 73 1.23 12.72 -9.87
N ASP A 74 0.98 12.68 -11.19
CA ASP A 74 1.73 13.52 -12.13
C ASP A 74 1.20 14.96 -12.11
N ARG A 75 2.00 15.89 -11.56
CA ARG A 75 1.70 17.33 -11.57
C ARG A 75 2.42 18.03 -12.73
N ARG A 76 2.38 17.44 -13.92
CA ARG A 76 2.87 18.08 -15.15
C ARG A 76 2.20 19.44 -15.36
N ARG A 77 2.98 20.44 -15.78
CA ARG A 77 2.41 21.70 -16.29
C ARG A 77 1.65 21.39 -17.58
N LYS A 78 0.54 22.09 -17.84
CA LYS A 78 -0.21 21.93 -19.10
C LYS A 78 0.74 22.12 -20.29
N GLY A 79 0.86 21.11 -21.16
CA GLY A 79 1.79 21.11 -22.30
C GLY A 79 3.24 20.69 -21.99
N GLY A 80 3.56 20.32 -20.75
CA GLY A 80 4.88 19.81 -20.38
C GLY A 80 5.12 18.38 -20.86
N LYS A 81 6.23 18.16 -21.58
CA LYS A 81 6.67 16.84 -22.03
C LYS A 81 7.14 15.92 -20.90
N TYR A 82 7.64 16.50 -19.80
CA TYR A 82 8.26 15.76 -18.71
C TYR A 82 7.30 15.53 -17.54
N ARG A 83 7.17 14.26 -17.12
CA ARG A 83 6.44 13.87 -15.90
C ARG A 83 7.10 14.53 -14.69
N ARG A 84 6.28 15.07 -13.79
CA ARG A 84 6.72 15.61 -12.50
C ARG A 84 5.97 14.87 -11.40
N PRO A 85 6.34 13.60 -11.12
CA PRO A 85 5.69 12.81 -10.09
C PRO A 85 5.82 13.51 -8.75
N LYS A 86 4.70 13.58 -8.05
CA LYS A 86 4.61 14.09 -6.68
C LYS A 86 4.04 12.99 -5.79
N VAL A 87 4.70 12.73 -4.68
CA VAL A 87 4.42 11.62 -3.77
C VAL A 87 3.49 12.09 -2.65
N TYR A 88 2.51 11.25 -2.31
CA TYR A 88 1.63 11.43 -1.16
C TYR A 88 2.10 10.51 -0.02
N LEU A 89 2.75 11.11 0.99
CA LEU A 89 3.46 10.33 2.02
C LEU A 89 2.54 9.49 2.92
N GLU A 90 1.32 9.93 3.19
CA GLU A 90 0.41 9.15 4.04
C GLU A 90 -0.01 7.84 3.38
N ALA A 91 -0.22 7.83 2.06
CA ALA A 91 -0.50 6.59 1.33
C ALA A 91 0.72 5.66 1.33
N VAL A 92 1.92 6.20 1.14
CA VAL A 92 3.17 5.42 1.23
C VAL A 92 3.35 4.82 2.63
N GLN A 93 3.02 5.57 3.68
CA GLN A 93 3.07 5.07 5.05
C GLN A 93 2.11 3.90 5.27
N ARG A 94 0.85 4.01 4.80
CA ARG A 94 -0.13 2.92 4.90
C ARG A 94 0.34 1.68 4.13
N TRP A 95 0.88 1.89 2.93
CA TRP A 95 1.46 0.83 2.11
C TRP A 95 2.63 0.14 2.82
N GLN A 96 3.54 0.89 3.45
CA GLN A 96 4.68 0.32 4.16
C GLN A 96 4.23 -0.51 5.38
N VAL A 97 3.25 -0.02 6.15
CA VAL A 97 2.70 -0.78 7.29
C VAL A 97 2.06 -2.09 6.81
N ALA A 98 1.34 -2.06 5.70
CA ALA A 98 0.76 -3.27 5.11
C ALA A 98 1.84 -4.27 4.69
N ARG A 99 2.90 -3.81 3.99
CA ARG A 99 4.02 -4.68 3.58
C ARG A 99 4.75 -5.36 4.72
N VAL A 100 4.96 -4.65 5.84
CA VAL A 100 5.64 -5.23 7.00
C VAL A 100 4.75 -6.26 7.70
N SER A 101 3.43 -6.08 7.66
CA SER A 101 2.46 -7.00 8.26
C SER A 101 2.31 -8.31 7.48
N ASP A 102 2.66 -8.33 6.19
CA ASP A 102 2.62 -9.52 5.33
C ASP A 102 3.92 -10.36 5.34
N ARG A 103 4.94 -9.96 6.13
CA ARG A 103 6.20 -10.71 6.24
C ARG A 103 6.07 -11.77 7.36
N PRO A 104 6.23 -13.08 7.07
CA PRO A 104 6.08 -14.16 8.04
C PRO A 104 7.13 -14.13 9.15
#